data_AF-A0A5C7UG03-F1
#
_entry.id   AF-A0A5C7UG03-F1
#
_cell.length_a   1.000
_cell.length_b   1.000
_cell.length_c   1.000
_cell.angle_alpha   90.00
_cell.angle_beta   90.00
_cell.angle_gamma   90.00
#
_symmetry.space_group_name_H-M   'P 1'
#
loop_
_entity.id
_entity.type
_entity.pdbx_description
1 polymer ?
#
loop_
_entity_poly.entity_id
_entity_poly.type
_entity_poly.pdbx_seq_one_letter_code
_entity_poly.pdbx_strand_id
1 'polypeptide(L)'
;MTTKHLFKKFSIALSSLVATWTMMVLPAQAQMNIEISGVGQSLFPIAVMRFTGENQLPTKVTDVVRSDLARSGAMRNVESGGAELGWDAKPDYKSWAARGADALAVGSVTRTSDGRYEIRYRLYDIRKNESLGGLVITVSADELRLAGHKIADDIIQKILGERGVFSTRLSYVIRSGKTHRLVISDSDGENAKPALASNEPIISPSWSPDGKKVAYVSFESRKPVVYVHELATGRRTVLSNQKGNNSAPTWSVDGRYLALALSKDGNTQIYKINANGTGLVRLSRSQSIDTEPQWSPDGQSIYFTSDRSGSPQIYRMSVEGEAQGGAQRITFKHGFVTSPRISPDGKNIVYIARVGGAYRLHLQDLTTGEVTPLSDGNRDETPTFAANGRYVLYAARSGGKPVLMAVSIDGKNKQVLSLPGADVREPAWGPFMD
;
A
#
# COMPACT_ATOMS: atom_id res chain seq x y z
N MET A 1 65.14 7.05 -62.14
CA MET A 1 66.12 5.94 -62.04
C MET A 1 65.92 5.30 -60.66
N THR A 2 65.15 4.22 -60.57
CA THR A 2 65.64 2.82 -60.43
C THR A 2 66.42 2.64 -59.12
N THR A 3 66.12 1.72 -58.20
CA THR A 3 65.47 0.41 -58.31
C THR A 3 65.21 -0.16 -56.91
N LYS A 4 64.30 -1.14 -56.87
CA LYS A 4 63.98 -2.06 -55.78
C LYS A 4 65.21 -2.70 -55.11
N HIS A 5 65.12 -2.95 -53.79
CA HIS A 5 65.02 -4.29 -53.17
C HIS A 5 65.37 -4.20 -51.66
N LEU A 6 64.69 -4.95 -50.80
CA LEU A 6 65.26 -6.10 -50.07
C LEU A 6 64.53 -6.43 -48.75
N PHE A 7 64.54 -7.73 -48.47
CA PHE A 7 64.41 -8.44 -47.19
C PHE A 7 63.01 -8.69 -46.57
N LYS A 8 62.50 -9.89 -46.87
CA LYS A 8 61.73 -10.73 -45.94
C LYS A 8 62.49 -10.89 -44.62
N LYS A 9 61.84 -10.63 -43.48
CA LYS A 9 62.29 -11.07 -42.16
C LYS A 9 61.15 -11.80 -41.44
N PHE A 10 61.51 -12.98 -40.93
CA PHE A 10 60.81 -13.74 -39.89
C PHE A 10 60.49 -12.84 -38.68
N SER A 11 59.27 -12.91 -38.16
CA SER A 11 59.00 -12.55 -36.77
C SER A 11 57.98 -13.49 -36.15
N ILE A 12 58.49 -14.15 -35.12
CA ILE A 12 57.91 -15.02 -34.10
C ILE A 12 56.53 -14.54 -33.62
N ALA A 13 55.58 -15.48 -33.57
CA ALA A 13 54.28 -15.30 -32.95
C ALA A 13 54.41 -15.24 -31.43
N LEU A 14 53.91 -14.16 -30.82
CA LEU A 14 53.71 -14.03 -29.37
C LEU A 14 52.23 -13.80 -29.11
N SER A 15 51.52 -14.89 -28.78
CA SER A 15 50.11 -14.90 -28.42
C SER A 15 49.89 -14.17 -27.09
N SER A 16 49.27 -13.00 -27.15
CA SER A 16 48.87 -12.21 -25.97
C SER A 16 47.42 -12.53 -25.63
N LEU A 17 47.19 -13.26 -24.54
CA LEU A 17 45.86 -13.58 -24.03
C LEU A 17 45.35 -12.38 -23.20
N VAL A 18 44.50 -11.54 -23.78
CA VAL A 18 43.79 -10.49 -23.03
C VAL A 18 42.55 -11.12 -22.39
N ALA A 19 42.60 -11.36 -21.08
CA ALA A 19 41.44 -11.77 -20.30
C ALA A 19 40.57 -10.54 -19.98
N THR A 20 39.55 -10.31 -20.80
CA THR A 20 38.50 -9.31 -20.52
C THR A 20 37.68 -9.75 -19.31
N TRP A 21 37.89 -9.09 -18.16
CA TRP A 21 37.01 -9.19 -17.00
C TRP A 21 35.72 -8.41 -17.27
N THR A 22 34.66 -9.10 -17.71
CA THR A 22 33.31 -8.55 -17.67
C THR A 22 32.83 -8.48 -16.22
N MET A 23 32.90 -7.30 -15.61
CA MET A 23 32.13 -7.00 -14.41
C MET A 23 30.64 -7.11 -14.74
N MET A 24 29.98 -8.16 -14.26
CA MET A 24 28.53 -8.20 -14.21
C MET A 24 28.07 -7.19 -13.15
N VAL A 25 27.69 -5.99 -13.59
CA VAL A 25 26.95 -5.04 -12.76
C VAL A 25 25.53 -5.60 -12.61
N LEU A 26 25.23 -6.19 -11.46
CA LEU A 26 23.85 -6.54 -11.12
C LEU A 26 23.02 -5.26 -11.13
N PRO A 27 21.84 -5.24 -11.76
CA PRO A 27 20.98 -4.06 -11.70
C PRO A 27 20.61 -3.81 -10.23
N ALA A 28 20.99 -2.64 -9.72
CA ALA A 28 20.48 -2.16 -8.44
C ALA A 28 18.95 -2.06 -8.56
N GLN A 29 18.24 -2.96 -7.89
CA GLN A 29 16.79 -2.84 -7.71
C GLN A 29 16.58 -1.55 -6.90
N ALA A 30 15.92 -0.55 -7.49
CA ALA A 30 15.58 0.66 -6.75
C ALA A 30 14.60 0.26 -5.64
N GLN A 31 15.02 0.45 -4.39
CA GLN A 31 14.25 0.16 -3.20
C GLN A 31 13.49 1.41 -2.75
N MET A 32 12.27 1.23 -2.23
CA MET A 32 11.46 2.34 -1.73
C MET A 32 12.04 2.85 -0.41
N ASN A 33 12.34 4.14 -0.34
CA ASN A 33 12.81 4.79 0.88
C ASN A 33 11.60 5.30 1.66
N ILE A 34 11.50 4.92 2.94
CA ILE A 34 10.46 5.40 3.85
C ILE A 34 11.08 6.26 4.95
N GLU A 35 10.75 7.54 4.95
CA GLU A 35 11.16 8.49 5.99
C GLU A 35 9.98 8.77 6.92
N ILE A 36 10.20 8.70 8.23
CA ILE A 36 9.13 8.89 9.24
C ILE A 36 9.39 10.19 10.01
N SER A 37 8.35 10.99 10.20
CA SER A 37 8.35 12.20 11.01
C SER A 37 7.09 12.28 11.87
N GLY A 38 7.22 12.83 13.08
CA GLY A 38 6.11 13.03 14.00
C GLY A 38 6.54 13.70 15.30
N VAL A 39 5.60 14.35 15.98
CA VAL A 39 5.87 15.13 17.21
C VAL A 39 4.98 14.63 18.35
N GLY A 40 5.59 14.39 19.52
CA GLY A 40 4.89 14.42 20.80
C GLY A 40 4.00 13.24 21.18
N GLN A 41 4.19 12.03 20.61
CA GLN A 41 3.58 10.81 21.15
C GLN A 41 4.55 10.07 22.07
N SER A 42 4.06 9.66 23.25
CA SER A 42 4.77 8.71 24.10
C SER A 42 4.73 7.34 23.42
N LEU A 43 5.89 6.88 22.96
CA LEU A 43 6.02 5.57 22.30
C LEU A 43 6.04 4.46 23.35
N PHE A 44 5.25 3.40 23.13
CA PHE A 44 5.23 2.24 24.00
C PHE A 44 6.55 1.46 23.86
N PRO A 45 7.33 1.27 24.94
CA PRO A 45 8.65 0.66 24.86
C PRO A 45 8.55 -0.87 24.85
N ILE A 46 9.08 -1.49 23.79
CA ILE A 46 9.07 -2.94 23.61
C ILE A 46 10.45 -3.47 23.28
N ALA A 47 10.87 -4.52 23.98
CA ALA A 47 12.04 -5.31 23.61
C ALA A 47 11.62 -6.48 22.72
N VAL A 48 12.26 -6.63 21.57
CA VAL A 48 12.11 -7.83 20.72
C VAL A 48 13.44 -8.56 20.77
N MET A 49 13.45 -9.76 21.34
CA MET A 49 14.64 -10.62 21.35
C MET A 49 14.89 -11.19 19.96
N ARG A 50 16.16 -11.43 19.60
CA ARG A 50 16.48 -12.30 18.47
C ARG A 50 15.90 -13.69 18.76
N PHE A 51 15.18 -14.28 17.83
CA PHE A 51 14.58 -15.58 18.04
C PHE A 51 15.65 -16.67 17.95
N THR A 52 15.53 -17.71 18.78
CA THR A 52 16.47 -18.83 18.74
C THR A 52 16.42 -19.52 17.38
N GLY A 53 17.58 -19.82 16.79
CA GLY A 53 17.67 -20.42 15.46
C GLY A 53 17.48 -19.46 14.28
N GLU A 54 17.19 -18.19 14.52
CA GLU A 54 16.94 -17.18 13.47
C GLU A 54 18.19 -16.77 12.70
N ASN A 55 19.38 -16.84 13.32
CA ASN A 55 20.63 -16.38 12.69
C ASN A 55 21.01 -17.16 11.42
N GLN A 56 20.45 -18.35 11.23
CA GLN A 56 20.66 -19.18 10.05
C GLN A 56 19.75 -18.80 8.87
N LEU A 57 18.77 -17.90 9.10
CA LEU A 57 17.80 -17.53 8.07
C LEU A 57 18.38 -16.53 7.06
N PRO A 58 17.95 -16.62 5.79
CA PRO A 58 18.27 -15.59 4.80
C PRO A 58 17.71 -14.22 5.25
N THR A 59 16.46 -14.21 5.70
CA THR A 59 15.79 -13.02 6.24
C THR A 59 15.48 -13.21 7.72
N LYS A 60 15.83 -12.19 8.50
CA LYS A 60 15.71 -12.20 9.94
C LYS A 60 14.34 -11.67 10.30
N VAL A 61 13.46 -12.55 10.77
CA VAL A 61 12.08 -12.24 11.15
C VAL A 61 12.00 -11.09 12.15
N THR A 62 12.89 -11.05 13.15
CA THR A 62 12.85 -10.03 14.20
C THR A 62 13.36 -8.67 13.72
N ASP A 63 14.11 -8.60 12.62
CA ASP A 63 14.47 -7.31 12.01
C ASP A 63 13.25 -6.68 11.34
N VAL A 64 12.41 -7.49 10.70
CA VAL A 64 11.11 -7.04 10.15
C VAL A 64 10.19 -6.58 11.27
N VAL A 65 10.03 -7.38 12.34
CA VAL A 65 9.20 -7.01 13.50
C VAL A 65 9.64 -5.66 14.10
N ARG A 66 10.93 -5.49 14.40
CA ARG A 66 11.43 -4.24 14.98
C ARG A 66 11.21 -3.04 14.06
N SER A 67 11.39 -3.23 12.76
CA SER A 67 11.19 -2.17 11.75
C SER A 67 9.73 -1.76 11.64
N ASP A 68 8.81 -2.73 11.66
CA ASP A 68 7.37 -2.49 11.63
C ASP A 68 6.87 -1.76 12.87
N LEU A 69 7.29 -2.22 14.05
CA LEU A 69 6.92 -1.58 15.31
C LEU A 69 7.44 -0.14 15.36
N ALA A 70 8.68 0.12 14.93
CA ALA A 70 9.19 1.49 14.82
C ALA A 70 8.40 2.33 13.81
N ARG A 71 8.10 1.77 12.63
CA ARG A 71 7.33 2.44 11.57
C ARG A 71 5.88 2.73 11.94
N SER A 72 5.34 1.98 12.90
CA SER A 72 4.01 2.26 13.46
C SER A 72 3.89 3.64 14.10
N GLY A 73 5.00 4.26 14.49
CA GLY A 73 4.99 5.52 15.25
C GLY A 73 4.33 5.41 16.63
N ALA A 74 3.99 4.21 17.08
CA ALA A 74 3.36 3.94 18.38
C ALA A 74 4.30 3.20 19.34
N MET A 75 5.36 2.59 18.82
CA MET A 75 6.29 1.75 19.58
C MET A 75 7.72 2.26 19.45
N ARG A 76 8.52 2.07 20.51
CA ARG A 76 9.97 2.28 20.49
C ARG A 76 10.67 0.98 20.87
N ASN A 77 11.65 0.60 20.05
CA ASN A 77 12.47 -0.57 20.35
C ASN A 77 13.39 -0.30 21.56
N VAL A 78 13.33 -1.19 22.54
CA VAL A 78 14.27 -1.26 23.67
C VAL A 78 15.38 -2.24 23.33
N GLU A 79 16.61 -1.90 23.69
CA GLU A 79 17.77 -2.74 23.40
C GLU A 79 17.68 -4.09 24.14
N SER A 80 17.74 -5.17 23.35
CA SER A 80 17.61 -6.54 23.85
C SER A 80 18.95 -7.15 24.31
N GLY A 81 20.08 -6.57 23.90
CA GLY A 81 21.40 -7.20 23.99
C GLY A 81 21.53 -8.43 23.08
N GLY A 82 22.63 -9.18 23.24
CA GLY A 82 22.99 -10.32 22.38
C GLY A 82 22.57 -11.71 22.89
N ALA A 83 21.89 -11.80 24.04
CA ALA A 83 21.37 -13.08 24.52
C ALA A 83 20.17 -13.53 23.67
N GLU A 84 19.93 -14.83 23.56
CA GLU A 84 18.69 -15.38 22.99
C GLU A 84 17.84 -15.96 24.13
N LEU A 85 16.54 -15.63 24.13
CA LEU A 85 15.56 -16.21 25.03
C LEU A 85 14.62 -17.08 24.19
N GLY A 86 14.52 -18.37 24.54
CA GLY A 86 13.60 -19.30 23.89
C GLY A 86 12.14 -18.88 24.04
N TRP A 87 11.27 -19.40 23.16
CA TRP A 87 9.85 -19.03 23.11
C TRP A 87 9.05 -19.40 24.39
N ASP A 88 9.53 -20.38 25.16
CA ASP A 88 8.97 -20.88 26.41
C ASP A 88 9.71 -20.38 27.66
N ALA A 89 10.77 -19.60 27.49
CA ALA A 89 11.54 -19.04 28.60
C ALA A 89 10.69 -18.05 29.39
N LYS A 90 10.65 -18.21 30.71
CA LYS A 90 10.06 -17.21 31.61
C LYS A 90 11.01 -16.02 31.72
N PRO A 91 10.59 -14.80 31.35
CA PRO A 91 11.48 -13.66 31.39
C PRO A 91 11.75 -13.19 32.82
N ASP A 92 12.95 -12.65 33.05
CA ASP A 92 13.23 -11.84 34.23
C ASP A 92 12.56 -10.47 34.07
N TYR A 93 11.31 -10.39 34.52
CA TYR A 93 10.50 -9.19 34.43
C TYR A 93 11.16 -7.96 35.07
N LYS A 94 11.86 -8.14 36.20
CA LYS A 94 12.51 -7.02 36.91
C LYS A 94 13.67 -6.45 36.09
N SER A 95 14.49 -7.32 35.50
CA SER A 95 15.60 -6.91 34.64
C SER A 95 15.11 -6.15 33.40
N TRP A 96 14.03 -6.63 32.75
CA TRP A 96 13.46 -5.95 31.59
C TRP A 96 12.80 -4.62 31.93
N ALA A 97 12.07 -4.54 33.04
CA ALA A 97 11.52 -3.28 33.53
C ALA A 97 12.64 -2.27 33.84
N ALA A 98 13.76 -2.71 34.43
CA ALA A 98 14.91 -1.85 34.70
C ALA A 98 15.61 -1.34 33.42
N ARG A 99 15.52 -2.08 32.31
CA ARG A 99 15.95 -1.64 30.98
C ARG A 99 14.94 -0.72 30.28
N GLY A 100 13.79 -0.47 30.91
CA GLY A 100 12.74 0.41 30.40
C GLY A 100 11.82 -0.24 29.37
N ALA A 101 11.73 -1.58 29.32
CA ALA A 101 10.75 -2.28 28.49
C ALA A 101 9.42 -2.46 29.24
N ASP A 102 8.31 -2.12 28.58
CA ASP A 102 6.95 -2.40 29.08
C ASP A 102 6.39 -3.69 28.47
N ALA A 103 6.93 -4.14 27.32
CA ALA A 103 6.67 -5.48 26.78
C ALA A 103 7.95 -6.16 26.28
N LEU A 104 7.91 -7.48 26.19
CA LEU A 104 8.98 -8.33 25.67
C LEU A 104 8.43 -9.39 24.70
N ALA A 105 8.96 -9.42 23.49
CA ALA A 105 8.73 -10.50 22.53
C ALA A 105 9.94 -11.46 22.50
N VAL A 106 9.66 -12.75 22.63
CA VAL A 106 10.63 -13.86 22.53
C VAL A 106 10.13 -14.89 21.54
N GLY A 107 11.01 -15.76 21.05
CA GLY A 107 10.62 -16.73 20.04
C GLY A 107 11.72 -17.69 19.61
N SER A 108 11.34 -18.61 18.73
CA SER A 108 12.20 -19.60 18.13
C SER A 108 11.80 -19.86 16.68
N VAL A 109 12.79 -20.21 15.86
CA VAL A 109 12.59 -20.68 14.49
C VAL A 109 13.17 -22.07 14.34
N THR A 110 12.36 -23.00 13.84
CA THR A 110 12.77 -24.36 13.53
C THR A 110 12.47 -24.67 12.07
N ARG A 111 13.42 -25.32 11.38
CA ARG A 111 13.19 -25.80 10.02
C ARG A 111 12.44 -27.13 10.08
N THR A 112 11.32 -27.23 9.38
CA THR A 112 10.49 -28.44 9.30
C THR A 112 11.05 -29.42 8.27
N SER A 113 10.61 -30.68 8.32
CA SER A 113 11.09 -31.74 7.42
C SER A 113 10.75 -31.50 5.96
N ASP A 114 9.66 -30.79 5.67
CA ASP A 114 9.25 -30.35 4.33
C ASP A 114 10.00 -29.09 3.83
N GLY A 115 10.99 -28.61 4.60
CA GLY A 115 11.85 -27.50 4.22
C GLY A 115 11.30 -26.10 4.53
N ARG A 116 10.09 -26.00 5.11
CA ARG A 116 9.52 -24.74 5.62
C ARG A 116 10.14 -24.36 6.98
N TYR A 117 9.75 -23.20 7.50
CA TYR A 117 10.16 -22.68 8.80
C TYR A 117 8.95 -22.51 9.69
N GLU A 118 8.95 -23.17 10.84
CA GLU A 118 8.00 -22.93 11.91
C GLU A 118 8.57 -21.87 12.86
N ILE A 119 7.86 -20.76 12.99
CA ILE A 119 8.22 -19.64 13.85
C ILE A 119 7.22 -19.62 14.99
N ARG A 120 7.73 -19.77 16.22
CA ARG A 120 6.95 -19.64 17.44
C ARG A 120 7.37 -18.36 18.14
N TYR A 121 6.42 -17.54 18.50
CA TYR A 121 6.71 -16.35 19.28
C TYR A 121 5.74 -16.23 20.46
N ARG A 122 6.16 -15.49 21.49
CA ARG A 122 5.35 -15.14 22.64
C ARG A 122 5.62 -13.70 23.07
N LEU A 123 4.56 -13.01 23.49
CA LEU A 123 4.60 -11.66 24.02
C LEU A 123 4.32 -11.66 25.52
N TYR A 124 5.07 -10.88 26.27
CA TYR A 124 4.92 -10.70 27.70
C TYR A 124 4.67 -9.22 28.03
N ASP A 125 3.71 -8.96 28.92
CA ASP A 125 3.54 -7.67 29.58
C ASP A 125 4.51 -7.62 30.77
N ILE A 126 5.51 -6.75 30.68
CA ILE A 126 6.57 -6.67 31.69
C ILE A 126 6.10 -5.98 32.96
N ARG A 127 5.08 -5.13 32.87
CA ARG A 127 4.53 -4.41 34.04
C ARG A 127 3.60 -5.28 34.85
N LYS A 128 2.80 -6.11 34.19
CA LYS A 128 1.84 -7.02 34.82
C LYS A 128 2.42 -8.41 35.13
N ASN A 129 3.64 -8.69 34.69
CA ASN A 129 4.31 -9.98 34.85
C ASN A 129 3.53 -11.17 34.26
N GLU A 130 2.88 -10.96 33.11
CA GLU A 130 2.02 -11.96 32.47
C GLU A 130 2.35 -12.19 31.00
N SER A 131 1.96 -13.35 30.49
CA SER A 131 2.03 -13.68 29.06
C SER A 131 0.76 -13.22 28.37
N LEU A 132 0.91 -12.43 27.30
CA LEU A 132 -0.17 -12.05 26.39
C LEU A 132 -0.39 -13.09 25.28
N GLY A 133 0.26 -14.25 25.38
CA GLY A 133 0.19 -15.32 24.38
C GLY A 133 1.06 -15.03 23.15
N GLY A 134 0.80 -15.69 22.04
CA GLY A 134 1.65 -15.58 20.84
C GLY A 134 1.08 -16.31 19.64
N LEU A 135 1.90 -16.45 18.59
CA LEU A 135 1.54 -17.16 17.37
C LEU A 135 2.53 -18.28 17.07
N VAL A 136 2.04 -19.26 16.30
CA VAL A 136 2.85 -20.27 15.61
C VAL A 136 2.55 -20.11 14.13
N ILE A 137 3.57 -19.85 13.32
CA ILE A 137 3.44 -19.55 11.90
C ILE A 137 4.39 -20.46 11.14
N THR A 138 3.90 -21.21 10.16
CA THR A 138 4.74 -22.03 9.27
C THR A 138 4.76 -21.42 7.87
N VAL A 139 5.94 -21.03 7.40
CA VAL A 139 6.15 -20.30 6.14
C VAL A 139 7.26 -20.90 5.29
N SER A 140 7.22 -20.68 3.98
CA SER A 140 8.38 -20.92 3.12
C SER A 140 9.47 -19.86 3.33
N ALA A 141 10.65 -20.07 2.72
CA ALA A 141 11.78 -19.16 2.85
C ALA A 141 11.49 -17.74 2.31
N ASP A 142 10.70 -17.64 1.24
CA ASP A 142 10.28 -16.38 0.62
C ASP A 142 9.17 -15.65 1.38
N GLU A 143 8.56 -16.31 2.36
CA GLU A 143 7.49 -15.77 3.21
C GLU A 143 7.97 -15.36 4.61
N LEU A 144 9.28 -15.44 4.89
CA LEU A 144 9.85 -15.05 6.20
C LEU A 144 9.52 -13.60 6.59
N ARG A 145 9.47 -12.69 5.60
CA ARG A 145 9.03 -11.29 5.82
C ARG A 145 7.57 -11.21 6.24
N LEU A 146 6.70 -11.95 5.56
CA LEU A 146 5.27 -12.03 5.89
C LEU A 146 5.07 -12.54 7.33
N ALA A 147 5.85 -13.52 7.78
CA ALA A 147 5.81 -13.97 9.17
C ALA A 147 6.19 -12.85 10.16
N GLY A 148 7.25 -12.07 9.86
CA GLY A 148 7.63 -10.90 10.65
C GLY A 148 6.52 -9.86 10.74
N HIS A 149 5.90 -9.53 9.61
CA HIS A 149 4.77 -8.62 9.53
C HIS A 149 3.56 -9.11 10.35
N LYS A 150 3.21 -10.40 10.25
CA LYS A 150 2.10 -11.00 11.04
C LYS A 150 2.36 -10.95 12.55
N ILE A 151 3.61 -11.16 12.97
CA ILE A 151 4.00 -11.04 14.38
C ILE A 151 3.88 -9.59 14.85
N ALA A 152 4.35 -8.62 14.06
CA ALA A 152 4.20 -7.21 14.39
C ALA A 152 2.72 -6.78 14.46
N ASP A 153 1.87 -7.28 13.56
CA ASP A 153 0.43 -7.03 13.58
C ASP A 153 -0.23 -7.54 14.87
N ASP A 154 0.13 -8.75 15.30
CA ASP A 154 -0.39 -9.37 16.53
C ASP A 154 0.13 -8.66 17.79
N ILE A 155 1.38 -8.19 17.79
CA ILE A 155 1.91 -7.35 18.88
C ILE A 155 1.11 -6.04 18.99
N ILE A 156 0.89 -5.34 17.88
CA ILE A 156 0.09 -4.11 17.86
C ILE A 156 -1.34 -4.38 18.35
N GLN A 157 -1.97 -5.47 17.89
CA GLN A 157 -3.31 -5.87 18.35
C GLN A 157 -3.37 -6.11 19.86
N LYS A 158 -2.40 -6.81 20.44
CA LYS A 158 -2.37 -7.14 21.87
C LYS A 158 -2.11 -5.94 22.77
N ILE A 159 -1.28 -4.98 22.31
CA ILE A 159 -0.91 -3.82 23.11
C ILE A 159 -1.88 -2.66 22.93
N LEU A 160 -2.33 -2.40 21.68
CA LEU A 160 -3.14 -1.23 21.33
C LEU A 160 -4.62 -1.56 21.09
N GLY A 161 -5.00 -2.84 21.03
CA GLY A 161 -6.38 -3.27 20.81
C GLY A 161 -6.86 -3.18 19.35
N GLU A 162 -6.02 -2.74 18.43
CA GLU A 162 -6.31 -2.60 17.00
C GLU A 162 -5.27 -3.34 16.17
N ARG A 163 -5.67 -3.93 15.04
CA ARG A 163 -4.77 -4.75 14.22
C ARG A 163 -3.76 -3.86 13.49
N GLY A 164 -2.49 -4.26 13.52
CA GLY A 164 -1.46 -3.65 12.66
C GLY A 164 -1.76 -3.89 11.17
N VAL A 165 -1.17 -3.08 10.29
CA VAL A 165 -1.35 -3.19 8.83
C VAL A 165 -0.09 -3.65 8.11
N PHE A 166 0.87 -4.24 8.82
CA PHE A 166 2.18 -4.57 8.26
C PHE A 166 2.10 -5.74 7.27
N SER A 167 1.22 -6.72 7.52
CA SER A 167 1.01 -7.86 6.61
C SER A 167 0.12 -7.54 5.40
N THR A 168 -0.29 -6.29 5.24
CA THR A 168 -1.00 -5.81 4.04
C THR A 168 -0.02 -5.52 2.90
N ARG A 169 -0.55 -5.25 1.71
CA ARG A 169 0.22 -4.90 0.52
C ARG A 169 -0.20 -3.53 -0.02
N LEU A 170 0.71 -2.90 -0.75
CA LEU A 170 0.40 -1.70 -1.52
C LEU A 170 0.36 -2.03 -3.00
N SER A 171 -0.47 -1.28 -3.73
CA SER A 171 -0.30 -1.13 -5.17
C SER A 171 -0.08 0.34 -5.50
N TYR A 172 0.75 0.61 -6.49
CA TYR A 172 1.02 1.95 -6.98
C TYR A 172 1.58 1.90 -8.41
N VAL A 173 1.61 3.04 -9.07
CA VAL A 173 2.16 3.17 -10.41
C VAL A 173 3.50 3.89 -10.35
N ILE A 174 4.54 3.24 -10.86
CA ILE A 174 5.84 3.86 -11.09
C ILE A 174 5.89 4.35 -12.54
N ARG A 175 6.23 5.63 -12.75
CA ARG A 175 6.55 6.16 -14.07
C ARG A 175 8.05 6.47 -14.15
N SER A 176 8.71 5.90 -15.16
CA SER A 176 10.11 6.16 -15.50
C SER A 176 10.18 6.47 -16.99
N GLY A 177 10.36 7.75 -17.34
CA GLY A 177 10.26 8.22 -18.71
C GLY A 177 8.86 7.99 -19.31
N LYS A 178 8.78 7.13 -20.34
CA LYS A 178 7.51 6.75 -20.99
C LYS A 178 6.88 5.48 -20.40
N THR A 179 7.63 4.70 -19.64
CA THR A 179 7.14 3.43 -19.10
C THR A 179 6.38 3.66 -17.79
N HIS A 180 5.19 3.10 -17.71
CA HIS A 180 4.34 3.03 -16.53
C HIS A 180 4.29 1.59 -16.06
N ARG A 181 4.52 1.35 -14.76
CA ARG A 181 4.44 0.01 -14.16
C ARG A 181 3.46 0.02 -13.01
N LEU A 182 2.45 -0.86 -13.05
CA LEU A 182 1.69 -1.20 -11.87
C LEU A 182 2.55 -2.13 -11.02
N VAL A 183 2.82 -1.74 -9.79
CA VAL A 183 3.68 -2.47 -8.85
C VAL A 183 2.85 -2.89 -7.65
N ILE A 184 3.14 -4.09 -7.15
CA ILE A 184 2.64 -4.62 -5.89
C ILE A 184 3.83 -4.80 -4.94
N SER A 185 3.74 -4.30 -3.72
CA SER A 185 4.77 -4.45 -2.68
C SER A 185 4.15 -4.81 -1.34
N ASP A 186 5.00 -5.19 -0.38
CA ASP A 186 4.64 -5.19 1.04
C ASP A 186 4.27 -3.76 1.48
N SER A 187 3.61 -3.63 2.64
CA SER A 187 3.20 -2.33 3.21
C SER A 187 4.35 -1.35 3.48
N ASP A 188 5.57 -1.87 3.60
CA ASP A 188 6.81 -1.12 3.80
C ASP A 188 7.60 -0.88 2.51
N GLY A 189 7.01 -1.19 1.35
CA GLY A 189 7.63 -0.96 0.04
C GLY A 189 8.58 -2.07 -0.41
N GLU A 190 8.88 -3.05 0.46
CA GLU A 190 9.72 -4.19 0.13
C GLU A 190 8.99 -5.20 -0.77
N ASN A 191 9.74 -6.17 -1.30
CA ASN A 191 9.20 -7.21 -2.18
C ASN A 191 8.42 -6.64 -3.38
N ALA A 192 8.79 -5.43 -3.84
CA ALA A 192 8.12 -4.76 -4.95
C ALA A 192 8.26 -5.56 -6.26
N LYS A 193 7.13 -5.93 -6.86
CA LYS A 193 7.05 -6.70 -8.10
C LYS A 193 6.15 -5.99 -9.11
N PRO A 194 6.60 -5.78 -10.36
CA PRO A 194 5.73 -5.24 -11.40
C PRO A 194 4.67 -6.27 -11.78
N ALA A 195 3.40 -5.91 -11.64
CA ALA A 195 2.26 -6.70 -12.13
C ALA A 195 1.96 -6.40 -13.61
N LEU A 196 2.24 -5.17 -14.07
CA LEU A 196 2.05 -4.77 -15.46
C LEU A 196 3.07 -3.71 -15.84
N ALA A 197 3.56 -3.74 -17.08
CA ALA A 197 4.34 -2.66 -17.68
C ALA A 197 3.68 -2.21 -18.97
N SER A 198 3.60 -0.90 -19.20
CA SER A 198 2.99 -0.29 -20.37
C SER A 198 3.74 0.99 -20.76
N ASN A 199 3.75 1.33 -22.05
CA ASN A 199 4.21 2.65 -22.51
C ASN A 199 3.10 3.70 -22.48
N GLU A 200 1.88 3.28 -22.11
CA GLU A 200 0.70 4.13 -21.91
C GLU A 200 0.31 4.15 -20.43
N PRO A 201 -0.43 5.17 -19.97
CA PRO A 201 -0.82 5.29 -18.57
C PRO A 201 -1.57 4.08 -18.01
N ILE A 202 -1.34 3.84 -16.71
CA ILE A 202 -2.12 2.96 -15.85
C ILE A 202 -2.56 3.84 -14.68
N ILE A 203 -3.85 3.83 -14.35
CA ILE A 203 -4.39 4.70 -13.29
C ILE A 203 -5.44 3.97 -12.45
N SER A 204 -5.72 4.55 -11.27
CA SER A 204 -6.83 4.14 -10.40
C SER A 204 -6.85 2.65 -10.04
N PRO A 205 -5.75 2.07 -9.51
CA PRO A 205 -5.79 0.71 -9.01
C PRO A 205 -6.76 0.61 -7.81
N SER A 206 -7.44 -0.53 -7.69
CA SER A 206 -8.36 -0.84 -6.58
C SER A 206 -8.32 -2.33 -6.28
N TRP A 207 -8.08 -2.66 -5.01
CA TRP A 207 -7.98 -4.03 -4.52
C TRP A 207 -9.36 -4.68 -4.37
N SER A 208 -9.47 -5.96 -4.72
CA SER A 208 -10.59 -6.78 -4.27
C SER A 208 -10.54 -6.95 -2.75
N PRO A 209 -11.69 -7.15 -2.07
CA PRO A 209 -11.73 -7.26 -0.61
C PRO A 209 -10.93 -8.43 -0.04
N ASP A 210 -10.75 -9.50 -0.82
CA ASP A 210 -9.93 -10.66 -0.48
C ASP A 210 -8.43 -10.47 -0.80
N GLY A 211 -8.06 -9.32 -1.36
CA GLY A 211 -6.69 -8.98 -1.73
C GLY A 211 -6.10 -9.79 -2.89
N LYS A 212 -6.88 -10.66 -3.56
CA LYS A 212 -6.36 -11.55 -4.62
C LYS A 212 -6.30 -10.88 -5.99
N LYS A 213 -7.00 -9.76 -6.18
CA LYS A 213 -7.14 -9.08 -7.47
C LYS A 213 -6.96 -7.57 -7.31
N VAL A 214 -6.49 -6.95 -8.39
CA VAL A 214 -6.45 -5.49 -8.53
C VAL A 214 -7.18 -5.12 -9.83
N ALA A 215 -8.19 -4.26 -9.71
CA ALA A 215 -8.83 -3.60 -10.83
C ALA A 215 -8.10 -2.29 -11.14
N TYR A 216 -7.97 -1.91 -12.41
CA TYR A 216 -7.33 -0.64 -12.82
C TYR A 216 -7.78 -0.24 -14.23
N VAL A 217 -7.47 1.00 -14.60
CA VAL A 217 -7.63 1.49 -15.97
C VAL A 217 -6.29 1.39 -16.69
N SER A 218 -6.29 0.78 -17.88
CA SER A 218 -5.13 0.72 -18.77
C SER A 218 -5.43 1.47 -20.07
N PHE A 219 -4.46 2.24 -20.53
CA PHE A 219 -4.49 2.94 -21.81
C PHE A 219 -3.66 2.22 -22.89
N GLU A 220 -3.23 0.97 -22.68
CA GLU A 220 -2.37 0.23 -23.63
C GLU A 220 -2.99 0.10 -25.04
N SER A 221 -4.32 0.16 -25.13
CA SER A 221 -5.08 0.17 -26.39
C SER A 221 -5.35 1.58 -26.94
N ARG A 222 -4.67 2.61 -26.42
CA ARG A 222 -4.85 4.05 -26.70
C ARG A 222 -6.25 4.60 -26.38
N LYS A 223 -7.03 3.84 -25.60
CA LYS A 223 -8.30 4.23 -25.00
C LYS A 223 -8.39 3.64 -23.58
N PRO A 224 -9.18 4.25 -22.68
CA PRO A 224 -9.32 3.74 -21.33
C PRO A 224 -10.12 2.42 -21.32
N VAL A 225 -9.51 1.36 -20.80
CA VAL A 225 -10.15 0.05 -20.61
C VAL A 225 -9.95 -0.37 -19.15
N VAL A 226 -11.03 -0.84 -18.52
CA VAL A 226 -10.97 -1.35 -17.14
C VAL A 226 -10.62 -2.83 -17.18
N TYR A 227 -9.55 -3.20 -16.48
CA TYR A 227 -9.11 -4.58 -16.32
C TYR A 227 -9.23 -5.02 -14.87
N VAL A 228 -9.40 -6.32 -14.66
CA VAL A 228 -9.17 -7.02 -13.39
C VAL A 228 -7.99 -7.95 -13.56
N HIS A 229 -6.98 -7.82 -12.70
CA HIS A 229 -5.76 -8.63 -12.69
C HIS A 229 -5.74 -9.52 -11.46
N GLU A 230 -5.57 -10.83 -11.68
CA GLU A 230 -5.43 -11.85 -10.64
C GLU A 230 -3.95 -12.04 -10.27
N LEU A 231 -3.59 -11.74 -9.02
CA LEU A 231 -2.18 -11.60 -8.64
C LEU A 231 -1.41 -12.92 -8.64
N ALA A 232 -2.07 -14.02 -8.30
CA ALA A 232 -1.41 -15.33 -8.21
C ALA A 232 -1.04 -15.90 -9.59
N THR A 233 -1.88 -15.67 -10.60
CA THR A 233 -1.72 -16.26 -11.94
C THR A 233 -1.21 -15.27 -12.98
N GLY A 234 -1.27 -13.97 -12.69
CA GLY A 234 -1.02 -12.90 -13.66
C GLY A 234 -2.14 -12.70 -14.68
N ARG A 235 -3.27 -13.44 -14.54
CA ARG A 235 -4.36 -13.41 -15.52
C ARG A 235 -5.07 -12.06 -15.49
N ARG A 236 -5.28 -11.48 -16.68
CA ARG A 236 -5.98 -10.21 -16.88
C ARG A 236 -7.29 -10.43 -17.62
N THR A 237 -8.38 -9.88 -17.08
CA THR A 237 -9.70 -9.92 -17.71
C THR A 237 -10.16 -8.50 -18.00
N VAL A 238 -10.71 -8.25 -19.19
CA VAL A 238 -11.39 -6.98 -19.50
C VAL A 238 -12.71 -6.97 -18.73
N LEU A 239 -12.87 -6.00 -17.84
CA LEU A 239 -14.11 -5.79 -17.10
C LEU A 239 -15.06 -4.85 -17.86
N SER A 240 -14.53 -3.77 -18.43
CA SER A 240 -15.32 -2.81 -19.20
C SER A 240 -14.50 -2.15 -20.32
N ASN A 241 -15.09 -2.09 -21.51
CA ASN A 241 -14.53 -1.46 -22.71
C ASN A 241 -15.65 -0.77 -23.52
N GLN A 242 -16.42 0.08 -22.84
CA GLN A 242 -17.53 0.80 -23.46
C GLN A 242 -17.03 1.98 -24.27
N LYS A 243 -17.88 2.56 -25.13
CA LYS A 243 -17.56 3.81 -25.83
C LYS A 243 -17.28 4.93 -24.82
N GLY A 244 -16.28 5.77 -25.10
CA GLY A 244 -15.93 6.91 -24.26
C GLY A 244 -15.03 6.55 -23.08
N ASN A 245 -15.17 7.29 -21.98
CA ASN A 245 -14.40 7.08 -20.77
C ASN A 245 -14.85 5.80 -20.03
N ASN A 246 -13.90 5.03 -19.52
CA ASN A 246 -14.11 3.90 -18.62
C ASN A 246 -13.09 4.03 -17.47
N SER A 247 -13.54 4.42 -16.28
CA SER A 247 -12.59 4.83 -15.24
C SER A 247 -13.04 4.52 -13.81
N ALA A 248 -12.11 4.75 -12.87
CA ALA A 248 -12.33 4.70 -11.42
C ALA A 248 -13.05 3.44 -10.92
N PRO A 249 -12.51 2.23 -11.18
CA PRO A 249 -13.10 1.01 -10.64
C PRO A 249 -12.97 0.96 -9.12
N THR A 250 -14.03 0.53 -8.44
CA THR A 250 -14.00 0.19 -7.01
C THR A 250 -14.79 -1.07 -6.75
N TRP A 251 -14.28 -1.94 -5.89
CA TRP A 251 -14.96 -3.18 -5.50
C TRP A 251 -16.04 -2.93 -4.46
N SER A 252 -17.13 -3.70 -4.53
CA SER A 252 -18.05 -3.85 -3.41
C SER A 252 -17.36 -4.64 -2.28
N VAL A 253 -17.81 -4.42 -1.05
CA VAL A 253 -17.22 -5.05 0.16
C VAL A 253 -17.31 -6.58 0.12
N ASP A 254 -18.34 -7.12 -0.52
CA ASP A 254 -18.54 -8.55 -0.73
C ASP A 254 -17.80 -9.13 -1.96
N GLY A 255 -17.11 -8.27 -2.73
CA GLY A 255 -16.33 -8.65 -3.91
C GLY A 255 -17.17 -9.11 -5.12
N ARG A 256 -18.50 -9.07 -5.06
CA ARG A 256 -19.38 -9.55 -6.14
C ARG A 256 -19.54 -8.54 -7.27
N TYR A 257 -19.38 -7.26 -6.97
CA TYR A 257 -19.63 -6.16 -7.90
C TYR A 257 -18.45 -5.18 -7.93
N LEU A 258 -18.41 -4.39 -9.00
CA LEU A 258 -17.63 -3.16 -9.06
C LEU A 258 -18.54 -1.99 -9.42
N ALA A 259 -18.21 -0.80 -8.91
CA ALA A 259 -18.73 0.45 -9.43
C ALA A 259 -17.68 1.11 -10.33
N LEU A 260 -18.12 1.70 -11.45
CA LEU A 260 -17.29 2.34 -12.47
C LEU A 260 -17.87 3.70 -12.86
N ALA A 261 -17.02 4.60 -13.34
CA ALA A 261 -17.44 5.84 -13.99
C ALA A 261 -17.33 5.71 -15.52
N LEU A 262 -18.46 5.75 -16.24
CA LEU A 262 -18.54 5.57 -17.69
C LEU A 262 -19.21 6.76 -18.38
N SER A 263 -18.72 7.17 -19.55
CA SER A 263 -19.34 8.21 -20.38
C SER A 263 -20.06 7.65 -21.62
N LYS A 264 -20.49 6.39 -21.56
CA LYS A 264 -21.07 5.69 -22.71
C LYS A 264 -22.42 6.26 -23.17
N ASP A 265 -23.15 6.89 -22.26
CA ASP A 265 -24.50 7.44 -22.47
C ASP A 265 -24.51 8.99 -22.48
N GLY A 266 -23.36 9.63 -22.75
CA GLY A 266 -23.19 11.09 -22.72
C GLY A 266 -22.22 11.53 -21.63
N ASN A 267 -22.68 12.30 -20.65
CA ASN A 267 -21.86 12.70 -19.51
C ASN A 267 -21.41 11.48 -18.70
N THR A 268 -20.30 11.61 -17.97
CA THR A 268 -19.80 10.52 -17.11
C THR A 268 -20.80 10.27 -15.98
N GLN A 269 -21.15 9.00 -15.79
CA GLN A 269 -22.14 8.54 -14.81
C GLN A 269 -21.61 7.30 -14.10
N ILE A 270 -22.19 6.98 -12.94
CA ILE A 270 -21.82 5.82 -12.14
C ILE A 270 -22.61 4.58 -12.59
N TYR A 271 -21.91 3.47 -12.76
CA TYR A 271 -22.47 2.17 -13.11
C TYR A 271 -22.03 1.09 -12.12
N LYS A 272 -22.87 0.09 -11.92
CA LYS A 272 -22.57 -1.17 -11.22
C LYS A 272 -22.40 -2.29 -12.24
N ILE A 273 -21.41 -3.16 -12.06
CA ILE A 273 -21.14 -4.31 -12.91
C ILE A 273 -20.78 -5.52 -12.05
N ASN A 274 -21.13 -6.73 -12.47
CA ASN A 274 -20.67 -7.95 -11.82
C ASN A 274 -19.14 -8.07 -11.93
N ALA A 275 -18.48 -8.66 -10.95
CA ALA A 275 -17.04 -8.88 -10.97
C ALA A 275 -16.55 -9.76 -12.14
N ASN A 276 -17.46 -10.48 -12.81
CA ASN A 276 -17.20 -11.24 -14.04
C ASN A 276 -17.42 -10.44 -15.34
N GLY A 277 -17.78 -9.15 -15.26
CA GLY A 277 -18.01 -8.26 -16.40
C GLY A 277 -19.43 -8.27 -16.97
N THR A 278 -20.36 -9.03 -16.40
CA THR A 278 -21.77 -9.04 -16.84
C THR A 278 -22.64 -8.08 -16.02
N GLY A 279 -23.91 -7.91 -16.40
CA GLY A 279 -24.89 -7.19 -15.56
C GLY A 279 -24.59 -5.71 -15.35
N LEU A 280 -24.13 -5.01 -16.39
CA LEU A 280 -23.86 -3.56 -16.31
C LEU A 280 -25.16 -2.77 -16.13
N VAL A 281 -25.28 -2.03 -15.02
CA VAL A 281 -26.46 -1.24 -14.65
C VAL A 281 -26.05 0.20 -14.34
N ARG A 282 -26.77 1.19 -14.86
CA ARG A 282 -26.55 2.62 -14.57
C ARG A 282 -27.18 2.98 -13.22
N LEU A 283 -26.41 3.61 -12.33
CA LEU A 283 -26.86 4.00 -10.99
C LEU A 283 -27.20 5.48 -10.86
N SER A 284 -26.37 6.38 -11.42
CA SER A 284 -26.65 7.82 -11.41
C SER A 284 -27.35 8.28 -12.69
N ARG A 285 -28.19 9.32 -12.60
CA ARG A 285 -29.07 9.79 -13.69
C ARG A 285 -29.00 11.31 -13.92
N SER A 286 -28.04 11.98 -13.30
CA SER A 286 -27.87 13.43 -13.42
C SER A 286 -27.45 13.83 -14.85
N GLN A 287 -27.63 15.12 -15.18
CA GLN A 287 -27.02 15.73 -16.38
C GLN A 287 -25.60 16.24 -16.09
N SER A 288 -25.03 15.87 -14.95
CA SER A 288 -23.73 16.30 -14.45
C SER A 288 -22.65 15.26 -14.71
N ILE A 289 -21.41 15.57 -14.37
CA ILE A 289 -20.33 14.59 -14.32
C ILE A 289 -20.37 13.92 -12.94
N ASP A 290 -20.70 12.64 -12.89
CA ASP A 290 -20.60 11.79 -11.70
C ASP A 290 -19.43 10.81 -11.88
N THR A 291 -18.45 10.83 -10.97
CA THR A 291 -17.20 10.05 -11.08
C THR A 291 -16.64 9.63 -9.71
N GLU A 292 -15.53 8.89 -9.71
CA GLU A 292 -14.81 8.44 -8.50
C GLU A 292 -15.72 7.74 -7.47
N PRO A 293 -16.50 6.71 -7.87
CA PRO A 293 -17.37 6.02 -6.93
C PRO A 293 -16.55 5.28 -5.85
N GLN A 294 -17.12 5.15 -4.66
CA GLN A 294 -16.61 4.37 -3.53
C GLN A 294 -17.78 3.73 -2.78
N TRP A 295 -17.66 2.44 -2.49
CA TRP A 295 -18.65 1.75 -1.66
C TRP A 295 -18.51 2.15 -0.20
N SER A 296 -19.63 2.26 0.51
CA SER A 296 -19.61 2.29 1.96
C SER A 296 -19.24 0.92 2.52
N PRO A 297 -18.56 0.84 3.68
CA PRO A 297 -18.18 -0.42 4.31
C PRO A 297 -19.36 -1.32 4.70
N ASP A 298 -20.54 -0.73 4.95
CA ASP A 298 -21.79 -1.45 5.21
C ASP A 298 -22.45 -2.02 3.94
N GLY A 299 -21.91 -1.71 2.74
CA GLY A 299 -22.45 -2.16 1.46
C GLY A 299 -23.79 -1.54 1.05
N GLN A 300 -24.26 -0.48 1.73
CA GLN A 300 -25.58 0.12 1.48
C GLN A 300 -25.53 1.36 0.60
N SER A 301 -24.38 1.98 0.42
CA SER A 301 -24.26 3.26 -0.29
C SER A 301 -23.03 3.35 -1.19
N ILE A 302 -23.12 4.27 -2.15
CA ILE A 302 -22.00 4.69 -2.99
C ILE A 302 -21.79 6.18 -2.77
N TYR A 303 -20.58 6.54 -2.35
CA TYR A 303 -20.08 7.90 -2.35
C TYR A 303 -19.39 8.19 -3.68
N PHE A 304 -19.54 9.39 -4.22
CA PHE A 304 -18.98 9.74 -5.52
C PHE A 304 -18.81 11.26 -5.65
N THR A 305 -17.92 11.67 -6.54
CA THR A 305 -17.72 13.08 -6.89
C THR A 305 -18.76 13.49 -7.94
N SER A 306 -19.42 14.62 -7.75
CA SER A 306 -20.36 15.20 -8.72
C SER A 306 -20.23 16.72 -8.81
N ASP A 307 -20.35 17.25 -10.03
CA ASP A 307 -20.41 18.70 -10.29
C ASP A 307 -21.84 19.28 -10.34
N ARG A 308 -22.85 18.52 -9.89
CA ARG A 308 -24.27 18.93 -9.92
C ARG A 308 -24.63 20.18 -9.11
N SER A 309 -23.73 20.68 -8.28
CA SER A 309 -23.85 21.99 -7.61
C SER A 309 -22.97 23.08 -8.23
N GLY A 310 -22.54 22.91 -9.48
CA GLY A 310 -21.69 23.84 -10.23
C GLY A 310 -20.17 23.61 -10.06
N SER A 311 -19.74 23.03 -8.94
CA SER A 311 -18.34 22.64 -8.69
C SER A 311 -18.30 21.23 -8.09
N PRO A 312 -17.23 20.43 -8.32
CA PRO A 312 -17.08 19.10 -7.74
C PRO A 312 -17.24 19.06 -6.22
N GLN A 313 -18.11 18.17 -5.77
CA GLN A 313 -18.42 17.89 -4.38
C GLN A 313 -18.69 16.40 -4.21
N ILE A 314 -18.64 15.90 -2.97
CA ILE A 314 -18.96 14.50 -2.69
C ILE A 314 -20.46 14.35 -2.41
N TYR A 315 -21.04 13.35 -3.06
CA TYR A 315 -22.41 12.91 -2.91
C TYR A 315 -22.47 11.46 -2.47
N ARG A 316 -23.62 11.07 -1.91
CA ARG A 316 -23.96 9.70 -1.53
C ARG A 316 -25.28 9.31 -2.18
N MET A 317 -25.38 8.08 -2.67
CA MET A 317 -26.63 7.46 -3.10
C MET A 317 -26.72 6.02 -2.59
N SER A 318 -27.90 5.41 -2.69
CA SER A 318 -28.07 3.96 -2.48
C SER A 318 -27.22 3.15 -3.48
N VAL A 319 -26.78 1.96 -3.09
CA VAL A 319 -26.14 0.98 -4.01
C VAL A 319 -27.06 0.48 -5.12
N GLU A 320 -28.37 0.69 -4.96
CA GLU A 320 -29.37 0.45 -6.00
C GLU A 320 -29.62 1.67 -6.91
N GLY A 321 -28.87 2.76 -6.69
CA GLY A 321 -28.84 3.94 -7.52
C GLY A 321 -29.85 5.02 -7.15
N GLU A 322 -29.80 6.13 -7.88
CA GLU A 322 -30.60 7.34 -7.61
C GLU A 322 -32.10 7.12 -7.83
N ALA A 323 -32.50 6.06 -8.53
CA ALA A 323 -33.91 5.70 -8.70
C ALA A 323 -34.61 5.39 -7.35
N GLN A 324 -33.85 5.09 -6.29
CA GLN A 324 -34.38 4.77 -4.96
C GLN A 324 -34.50 5.96 -4.01
N GLY A 325 -34.04 7.16 -4.39
CA GLY A 325 -34.10 8.32 -3.47
C GLY A 325 -33.20 9.51 -3.82
N GLY A 326 -32.71 9.59 -5.05
CA GLY A 326 -31.74 10.61 -5.47
C GLY A 326 -30.37 10.45 -4.80
N ALA A 327 -29.48 11.41 -5.04
CA ALA A 327 -28.22 11.51 -4.30
C ALA A 327 -28.22 12.72 -3.37
N GLN A 328 -27.57 12.56 -2.23
CA GLN A 328 -27.46 13.56 -1.17
C GLN A 328 -26.03 14.09 -1.10
N ARG A 329 -25.87 15.40 -0.98
CA ARG A 329 -24.54 16.03 -0.84
C ARG A 329 -23.99 15.79 0.57
N ILE A 330 -22.70 15.49 0.66
CA ILE A 330 -21.99 15.16 1.91
C ILE A 330 -21.01 16.25 2.33
N THR A 331 -20.39 16.95 1.37
CA THR A 331 -19.36 17.96 1.66
C THR A 331 -19.87 19.38 1.47
N PHE A 332 -19.66 20.23 2.49
CA PHE A 332 -20.15 21.61 2.48
C PHE A 332 -19.11 22.65 2.89
N LYS A 333 -17.98 22.23 3.50
CA LYS A 333 -16.96 23.14 4.05
C LYS A 333 -16.04 23.77 3.00
N HIS A 334 -15.87 23.13 1.84
CA HIS A 334 -14.97 23.59 0.78
C HIS A 334 -15.72 23.74 -0.55
N GLY A 335 -15.28 24.69 -1.38
CA GLY A 335 -15.90 24.97 -2.68
C GLY A 335 -15.59 23.95 -3.78
N PHE A 336 -14.57 23.12 -3.60
CA PHE A 336 -14.17 22.06 -4.53
C PHE A 336 -13.63 20.88 -3.73
N VAL A 337 -14.23 19.70 -3.91
CA VAL A 337 -13.86 18.45 -3.24
C VAL A 337 -13.96 17.26 -4.19
N THR A 338 -12.94 16.40 -4.20
CA THR A 338 -12.85 15.21 -5.06
C THR A 338 -12.23 14.02 -4.35
N SER A 339 -12.19 12.88 -5.03
CA SER A 339 -11.47 11.66 -4.64
C SER A 339 -11.88 11.15 -3.24
N PRO A 340 -13.20 10.94 -2.98
CA PRO A 340 -13.68 10.42 -1.70
C PRO A 340 -13.03 9.08 -1.37
N ARG A 341 -12.76 8.81 -0.09
CA ARG A 341 -12.52 7.46 0.45
C ARG A 341 -13.14 7.35 1.82
N ILE A 342 -13.91 6.29 2.06
CA ILE A 342 -14.56 6.04 3.35
C ILE A 342 -13.62 5.18 4.20
N SER A 343 -13.52 5.48 5.50
CA SER A 343 -12.77 4.65 6.44
C SER A 343 -13.40 3.26 6.56
N PRO A 344 -12.62 2.20 6.82
CA PRO A 344 -13.16 0.84 6.96
C PRO A 344 -14.28 0.69 8.00
N ASP A 345 -14.31 1.54 9.04
CA ASP A 345 -15.35 1.56 10.07
C ASP A 345 -16.59 2.42 9.71
N GLY A 346 -16.56 3.10 8.55
CA GLY A 346 -17.66 3.92 8.04
C GLY A 346 -17.84 5.27 8.74
N LYS A 347 -16.97 5.64 9.69
CA LYS A 347 -17.13 6.86 10.49
C LYS A 347 -16.55 8.11 9.86
N ASN A 348 -15.53 7.96 9.01
CA ASN A 348 -14.80 9.06 8.42
C ASN A 348 -14.80 8.97 6.90
N ILE A 349 -14.69 10.13 6.26
CA ILE A 349 -14.37 10.24 4.85
C ILE A 349 -13.13 11.12 4.69
N VAL A 350 -12.18 10.69 3.87
CA VAL A 350 -11.09 11.55 3.42
C VAL A 350 -11.30 11.95 1.97
N TYR A 351 -10.80 13.13 1.63
CA TYR A 351 -10.95 13.69 0.29
C TYR A 351 -9.87 14.72 0.01
N ILE A 352 -9.74 15.08 -1.26
CA ILE A 352 -8.90 16.18 -1.70
C ILE A 352 -9.76 17.42 -1.86
N ALA A 353 -9.41 18.51 -1.15
CA ALA A 353 -10.07 19.80 -1.27
C ALA A 353 -9.14 20.83 -1.90
N ARG A 354 -9.70 21.75 -2.70
CA ARG A 354 -8.95 22.91 -3.19
C ARG A 354 -9.05 24.07 -2.19
N VAL A 355 -7.93 24.42 -1.57
CA VAL A 355 -7.84 25.48 -0.55
C VAL A 355 -6.69 26.41 -0.88
N GLY A 356 -6.96 27.71 -1.07
CA GLY A 356 -5.92 28.69 -1.39
C GLY A 356 -5.14 28.39 -2.68
N GLY A 357 -5.76 27.71 -3.64
CA GLY A 357 -5.13 27.27 -4.89
C GLY A 357 -4.39 25.92 -4.81
N ALA A 358 -4.12 25.42 -3.61
CA ALA A 358 -3.52 24.10 -3.36
C ALA A 358 -4.58 22.99 -3.31
N TYR A 359 -4.17 21.77 -3.64
CA TYR A 359 -4.97 20.55 -3.43
C TYR A 359 -4.43 19.81 -2.21
N ARG A 360 -5.29 19.63 -1.20
CA ARG A 360 -4.92 19.15 0.13
C ARG A 360 -5.84 18.05 0.63
N LEU A 361 -5.25 17.04 1.25
CA LEU A 361 -5.95 15.98 1.97
C LEU A 361 -6.63 16.51 3.24
N HIS A 362 -7.92 16.24 3.36
CA HIS A 362 -8.74 16.52 4.53
C HIS A 362 -9.47 15.26 4.98
N LEU A 363 -9.78 15.20 6.27
CA LEU A 363 -10.62 14.19 6.90
C LEU A 363 -11.90 14.86 7.41
N GLN A 364 -13.04 14.24 7.16
CA GLN A 364 -14.34 14.66 7.66
C GLN A 364 -14.97 13.52 8.46
N ASP A 365 -15.43 13.84 9.67
CA ASP A 365 -16.30 12.94 10.45
C ASP A 365 -17.70 12.94 9.82
N LEU A 366 -18.22 11.75 9.50
CA LEU A 366 -19.51 11.60 8.80
C LEU A 366 -20.72 11.78 9.73
N THR A 367 -20.52 11.75 11.05
CA THR A 367 -21.57 11.97 12.05
C THR A 367 -21.70 13.44 12.39
N THR A 368 -20.58 14.12 12.69
CA THR A 368 -20.57 15.52 13.14
C THR A 368 -20.42 16.51 11.99
N GLY A 369 -19.84 16.10 10.86
CA GLY A 369 -19.47 16.99 9.76
C GLY A 369 -18.26 17.88 10.06
N GLU A 370 -17.54 17.62 11.16
CA GLU A 370 -16.26 18.26 11.46
C GLU A 370 -15.22 17.91 10.40
N VAL A 371 -14.38 18.87 10.02
CA VAL A 371 -13.36 18.71 8.97
C VAL A 371 -11.99 19.15 9.50
N THR A 372 -11.01 18.25 9.37
CA THR A 372 -9.64 18.45 9.82
C THR A 372 -8.68 18.31 8.63
N PRO A 373 -7.77 19.27 8.39
CA PRO A 373 -6.72 19.10 7.40
C PRO A 373 -5.70 18.06 7.89
N LEU A 374 -5.36 17.09 7.03
CA LEU A 374 -4.32 16.09 7.33
C LEU A 374 -2.98 16.39 6.65
N SER A 375 -2.97 17.38 5.77
CA SER A 375 -1.82 17.71 4.94
C SER A 375 -1.67 19.22 4.78
N ASP A 376 -0.42 19.62 4.62
CA ASP A 376 0.04 20.97 4.31
C ASP A 376 0.60 21.06 2.87
N GLY A 377 0.45 19.98 2.10
CA GLY A 377 0.91 19.86 0.72
C GLY A 377 0.24 20.84 -0.25
N ASN A 378 0.76 20.88 -1.47
CA ASN A 378 0.24 21.73 -2.54
C ASN A 378 -0.53 20.95 -3.63
N ARG A 379 -0.24 19.66 -3.76
CA ARG A 379 -0.75 18.83 -4.86
C ARG A 379 -0.92 17.39 -4.41
N ASP A 380 -1.81 17.21 -3.45
CA ASP A 380 -2.17 15.91 -2.92
C ASP A 380 -3.27 15.29 -3.79
N GLU A 381 -3.12 14.01 -4.11
CA GLU A 381 -3.95 13.30 -5.08
C GLU A 381 -4.18 11.86 -4.58
N THR A 382 -5.33 11.28 -4.97
CA THR A 382 -5.63 9.83 -4.84
C THR A 382 -5.39 9.26 -3.42
N PRO A 383 -6.13 9.71 -2.39
CA PRO A 383 -6.02 9.11 -1.06
C PRO A 383 -6.56 7.67 -1.04
N THR A 384 -6.14 6.89 -0.04
CA THR A 384 -6.62 5.54 0.25
C THR A 384 -6.35 5.23 1.73
N PHE A 385 -7.34 4.67 2.43
CA PHE A 385 -7.17 4.25 3.81
C PHE A 385 -6.38 2.93 3.88
N ALA A 386 -5.52 2.81 4.88
CA ALA A 386 -5.02 1.52 5.32
C ALA A 386 -6.16 0.63 5.85
N ALA A 387 -5.98 -0.70 5.84
CA ALA A 387 -7.03 -1.65 6.19
C ALA A 387 -7.60 -1.48 7.61
N ASN A 388 -6.83 -0.94 8.56
CA ASN A 388 -7.30 -0.62 9.91
C ASN A 388 -7.91 0.79 10.06
N GLY A 389 -7.92 1.60 9.00
CA GLY A 389 -8.43 2.96 9.01
C GLY A 389 -7.56 3.99 9.74
N ARG A 390 -6.38 3.62 10.25
CA ARG A 390 -5.53 4.52 11.06
C ARG A 390 -4.59 5.39 10.26
N TYR A 391 -4.35 5.02 9.01
CA TYR A 391 -3.46 5.73 8.09
C TYR A 391 -4.16 6.00 6.77
N VAL A 392 -3.78 7.10 6.13
CA VAL A 392 -4.17 7.46 4.78
C VAL A 392 -2.91 7.57 3.94
N LEU A 393 -2.79 6.72 2.92
CA LEU A 393 -1.78 6.83 1.88
C LEU A 393 -2.31 7.69 0.74
N TYR A 394 -1.47 8.56 0.16
CA TYR A 394 -1.85 9.45 -0.93
C TYR A 394 -0.62 9.78 -1.78
N ALA A 395 -0.84 10.20 -3.03
CA ALA A 395 0.21 10.74 -3.88
C ALA A 395 0.40 12.23 -3.55
N ALA A 396 1.65 12.68 -3.46
CA ALA A 396 1.99 14.03 -3.06
C ALA A 396 3.25 14.53 -3.78
N ARG A 397 3.69 15.73 -3.41
CA ARG A 397 5.00 16.26 -3.80
C ARG A 397 5.84 16.60 -2.58
N SER A 398 7.04 16.04 -2.50
CA SER A 398 8.07 16.42 -1.52
C SER A 398 9.29 16.95 -2.26
N GLY A 399 9.74 18.18 -1.92
CA GLY A 399 10.83 18.85 -2.65
C GLY A 399 10.58 18.99 -4.16
N GLY A 400 9.30 19.12 -4.57
CA GLY A 400 8.87 19.16 -5.98
C GLY A 400 8.78 17.80 -6.69
N LYS A 401 9.27 16.72 -6.09
CA LYS A 401 9.29 15.37 -6.66
C LYS A 401 8.02 14.59 -6.30
N PRO A 402 7.43 13.82 -7.23
CA PRO A 402 6.31 12.93 -6.92
C PRO A 402 6.72 11.82 -5.96
N VAL A 403 5.98 11.71 -4.85
CA VAL A 403 6.18 10.71 -3.80
C VAL A 403 4.83 10.15 -3.40
N LEU A 404 4.83 9.04 -2.66
CA LEU A 404 3.69 8.68 -1.84
C LEU A 404 3.92 9.20 -0.42
N MET A 405 2.86 9.57 0.27
CA MET A 405 2.91 9.93 1.68
C MET A 405 1.83 9.15 2.43
N ALA A 406 2.15 8.67 3.62
CA ALA A 406 1.17 8.13 4.56
C ALA A 406 1.05 9.07 5.75
N VAL A 407 -0.17 9.36 6.19
CA VAL A 407 -0.42 10.18 7.39
C VAL A 407 -1.42 9.47 8.30
N SER A 408 -1.18 9.52 9.62
CA SER A 408 -2.15 9.03 10.59
C SER A 408 -3.41 9.90 10.58
N ILE A 409 -4.57 9.32 10.95
CA ILE A 409 -5.84 10.06 10.97
C ILE A 409 -5.88 11.23 11.98
N ASP A 410 -4.97 11.25 12.96
CA ASP A 410 -4.78 12.38 13.88
C ASP A 410 -3.78 13.44 13.36
N GLY A 411 -3.20 13.23 12.18
CA GLY A 411 -2.25 14.13 11.51
C GLY A 411 -0.84 14.14 12.10
N LYS A 412 -0.55 13.34 13.14
CA LYS A 412 0.70 13.45 13.92
C LYS A 412 1.87 12.65 13.35
N ASN A 413 1.60 11.51 12.71
CA ASN A 413 2.61 10.62 12.16
C ASN A 413 2.56 10.71 10.64
N LYS A 414 3.64 11.19 10.02
CA LYS A 414 3.78 11.33 8.57
C LYS A 414 4.94 10.47 8.08
N GLN A 415 4.71 9.74 7.00
CA GLN A 415 5.72 8.95 6.31
C GLN A 415 5.84 9.40 4.86
N VAL A 416 7.06 9.54 4.36
CA VAL A 416 7.34 9.83 2.95
C VAL A 416 7.93 8.58 2.32
N LEU A 417 7.25 8.06 1.30
CA LEU A 417 7.64 6.88 0.54
C LEU A 417 8.10 7.35 -0.83
N SER A 418 9.40 7.28 -1.09
CA SER A 418 10.03 7.79 -2.30
C SER A 418 10.85 6.73 -3.02
N LEU A 419 10.96 6.87 -4.35
CA LEU A 419 11.79 5.98 -5.17
C LEU A 419 12.76 6.85 -5.99
N PRO A 420 14.09 6.70 -5.79
CA PRO A 420 15.07 7.49 -6.52
C PRO A 420 14.92 7.34 -8.04
N GLY A 421 14.86 8.47 -8.76
CA GLY A 421 14.83 8.50 -10.22
C GLY A 421 13.50 8.09 -10.87
N ALA A 422 12.42 7.94 -10.11
CA ALA A 422 11.10 7.60 -10.64
C ALA A 422 9.97 8.39 -9.97
N ASP A 423 8.87 8.57 -10.70
CA ASP A 423 7.66 9.16 -10.16
C ASP A 423 6.76 8.04 -9.62
N VAL A 424 6.42 8.10 -8.34
CA VAL A 424 5.45 7.17 -7.73
C VAL A 424 4.10 7.87 -7.57
N ARG A 425 3.01 7.20 -7.96
CA ARG A 425 1.65 7.78 -8.01
C ARG A 425 0.57 6.70 -7.92
N GLU A 426 -0.70 7.13 -7.92
CA GLU A 426 -1.87 6.24 -7.99
C GLU A 426 -1.85 5.12 -6.91
N PRO A 427 -1.68 5.45 -5.61
CA PRO A 427 -1.62 4.43 -4.59
C PRO A 427 -3.00 3.81 -4.32
N ALA A 428 -2.99 2.52 -3.98
CA ALA A 428 -4.10 1.85 -3.32
C ALA A 428 -3.56 0.91 -2.24
N TRP A 429 -4.05 1.08 -1.01
CA TRP A 429 -3.71 0.21 0.11
C TRP A 429 -4.58 -1.04 0.06
N GLY A 430 -3.95 -2.22 0.13
CA GLY A 430 -4.65 -3.50 0.12
C GLY A 430 -5.36 -3.81 1.43
N PRO A 431 -6.32 -4.76 1.41
CA PRO A 431 -7.02 -5.22 2.61
C PRO A 431 -6.10 -6.06 3.50
N PHE A 432 -6.64 -6.53 4.63
CA PHE A 432 -6.02 -7.64 5.35
C PHE A 432 -6.00 -8.90 4.49
N MET A 433 -4.89 -9.63 4.55
CA MET A 433 -4.60 -10.82 3.75
C MET A 433 -4.62 -12.03 4.68
N ASP A 434 -5.81 -12.47 5.09
CA ASP A 434 -6.01 -13.59 6.01
C ASP A 434 -6.06 -14.96 5.31
#